data_AF-V9H0Y7-F1
#
_entry.id   AF-V9H0Y7-F1
#
_cell.length_a   1.000
_cell.length_b   1.000
_cell.length_c   1.000
_cell.angle_alpha   90.00
_cell.angle_beta   90.00
_cell.angle_gamma   90.00
#
_symmetry.space_group_name_H-M   'P 1'
#
loop_
_entity.id
_entity.type
_entity.pdbx_description
1 polymer ?
#
loop_
_entity_poly.entity_id
_entity_poly.type
_entity_poly.pdbx_seq_one_letter_code
_entity_poly.pdbx_strand_id
1 'polypeptide(L)' 'MLHFIELIIALTIILLTVPQTSTENVVLRNLLGTGFFTTYSQAKAFLLKTTWSLIFLFLILLVVMNLKIL' A
#
# COMPACT_ATOMS: atom_id res chain seq x y z
N MET A 1 4.26 -3.93 -20.41
CA MET A 1 4.92 -3.50 -19.15
C MET A 1 3.93 -2.95 -18.12
N LEU A 2 2.92 -2.16 -18.51
CA LEU A 2 1.94 -1.61 -17.56
C LEU A 2 1.16 -2.65 -16.74
N HIS A 3 0.72 -3.76 -17.32
CA HIS A 3 0.09 -4.85 -16.55
C HIS A 3 1.02 -5.49 -15.50
N PHE A 4 2.33 -5.51 -15.75
CA PHE A 4 3.29 -6.00 -14.77
C PHE A 4 3.48 -5.01 -13.62
N ILE A 5 3.44 -3.70 -13.91
CA ILE A 5 3.43 -2.65 -12.89
C ILE A 5 2.16 -2.74 -12.05
N GLU A 6 1.01 -2.95 -12.68
CA GLU A 6 -0.29 -3.14 -12.03
C GLU A 6 -0.28 -4.36 -11.08
N LEU A 7 0.33 -5.47 -11.50
CA LEU A 7 0.54 -6.65 -10.66
C LEU A 7 1.42 -6.34 -9.44
N ILE A 8 2.54 -5.63 -9.61
CA ILE A 8 3.42 -5.24 -8.50
C ILE A 8 2.67 -4.34 -7.51
N ILE A 9 1.88 -3.38 -8.00
CA ILE A 9 1.09 -2.48 -7.15
C ILE A 9 0.03 -3.29 -6.38
N ALA A 10 -0.68 -4.21 -7.04
CA ALA A 10 -1.66 -5.06 -6.39
C ALA A 10 -1.05 -5.91 -5.26
N LEU A 11 0.08 -6.56 -5.52
CA LEU A 11 0.82 -7.33 -4.50
C LEU A 11 1.26 -6.44 -3.33
N THR A 12 1.73 -5.22 -3.62
CA THR A 12 2.13 -4.25 -2.60
C THR A 12 0.94 -3.84 -1.74
N ILE A 13 -0.23 -3.56 -2.32
CA ILE A 13 -1.45 -3.21 -1.57
C ILE A 13 -1.85 -4.34 -0.62
N ILE A 14 -1.78 -5.60 -1.07
CA ILE A 14 -2.08 -6.77 -0.23
C ILE A 14 -1.14 -6.79 0.98
N LEU A 15 0.16 -6.63 0.77
CA LEU A 15 1.15 -6.60 1.85
C LEU A 15 0.90 -5.44 2.83
N LEU A 16 0.51 -4.27 2.35
CA LEU A 16 0.27 -3.11 3.21
C LEU A 16 -1.07 -3.18 3.96
N THR A 17 -2.04 -3.95 3.48
CA THR A 17 -3.39 -4.00 4.05
C THR A 17 -3.59 -5.17 5.00
N VAL A 18 -3.10 -6.35 4.64
CA VAL A 18 -3.35 -7.59 5.40
C VAL A 18 -2.55 -7.56 6.70
N PRO A 19 -3.16 -7.79 7.88
CA PRO A 19 -2.40 -8.06 9.09
C PRO A 19 -1.71 -9.42 8.97
N GLN A 20 -0.37 -9.45 8.96
CA GLN A 20 0.40 -10.70 8.89
C GLN A 20 0.60 -11.39 10.25
N THR A 21 0.11 -10.78 11.34
CA THR A 21 0.07 -11.39 12.68
C THR A 21 -1.33 -11.30 13.27
N SER A 22 -1.56 -11.97 14.40
CA SER A 22 -2.87 -12.01 15.07
C SER A 22 -3.38 -10.64 15.53
N THR A 23 -2.50 -9.65 15.70
CA THR A 23 -2.86 -8.34 16.27
C THR A 23 -2.37 -7.15 15.46
N GLU A 24 -1.27 -7.27 14.70
CA GLU A 24 -0.65 -6.13 14.02
C GLU A 24 -0.15 -6.44 12.61
N ASN A 25 -0.11 -5.39 11.78
CA ASN A 25 0.54 -5.43 10.48
C ASN A 25 2.06 -5.38 10.67
N VAL A 26 2.79 -6.31 10.04
CA VAL A 26 4.27 -6.41 10.19
C VAL A 26 4.97 -5.18 9.61
N VAL A 27 4.43 -4.59 8.55
CA VAL A 27 4.95 -3.35 7.96
C VAL A 27 4.81 -2.21 8.96
N LEU A 28 3.68 -2.10 9.66
CA LEU A 28 3.49 -1.08 10.70
C LEU A 28 4.50 -1.22 11.84
N ARG A 29 4.71 -2.46 12.32
CA ARG A 29 5.71 -2.76 13.35
C ARG A 29 7.12 -2.39 12.89
N ASN A 30 7.47 -2.74 11.65
CA ASN A 30 8.78 -2.42 11.08
C ASN A 30 8.97 -0.90 10.90
N LEU A 31 7.94 -0.18 10.45
CA LEU A 31 7.96 1.28 10.33
C LEU A 31 8.23 1.96 11.67
N LEU A 32 7.62 1.48 12.75
CA LEU A 32 7.90 1.98 14.09
C LEU A 32 9.32 1.63 14.57
N GLY A 33 9.79 0.42 14.26
CA GLY A 33 11.15 -0.03 14.58
C GLY A 33 12.25 0.82 13.93
N THR A 34 11.95 1.57 12.86
CA THR A 34 12.94 2.48 12.22
C THR A 34 13.25 3.73 13.03
N GLY A 35 12.40 4.10 14.00
CA GLY A 35 12.51 5.39 14.71
C GLY A 35 12.09 6.62 13.88
N PHE A 36 11.64 6.45 12.64
CA PHE A 36 11.17 7.55 11.78
C PHE A 36 9.85 8.16 12.28
N PHE A 37 9.00 7.36 12.92
CA PHE A 37 7.74 7.82 13.52
C PHE A 37 7.85 7.81 15.04
N THR A 38 7.41 8.89 15.69
CA THR A 38 7.49 9.03 17.15
C THR A 38 6.42 8.25 17.89
N THR A 39 5.31 7.91 17.22
CA THR A 39 4.18 7.19 17.82
C THR A 39 3.57 6.16 16.87
N TYR A 40 2.99 5.11 17.43
CA TYR A 40 2.22 4.10 16.70
C TYR A 40 1.12 4.73 15.82
N SER A 41 0.40 5.73 16.37
CA SER A 41 -0.67 6.42 15.66
C SER A 41 -0.18 7.11 14.39
N GLN A 42 0.99 7.78 14.44
CA GLN A 42 1.58 8.43 13.27
C GLN A 42 2.00 7.41 12.20
N ALA A 43 2.67 6.33 12.59
CA ALA A 43 3.05 5.28 11.63
C ALA A 43 1.82 4.61 11.00
N LYS A 44 0.75 4.41 11.79
CA LYS A 44 -0.52 3.85 11.29
C LYS A 44 -1.20 4.80 10.31
N ALA A 45 -1.24 6.09 10.63
CA ALA A 45 -1.79 7.11 9.74
C ALA A 45 -1.01 7.20 8.42
N PHE A 46 0.32 7.13 8.48
CA PHE A 46 1.18 7.09 7.30
C PHE A 46 0.92 5.84 6.44
N LEU A 47 0.89 4.66 7.06
CA LEU A 47 0.61 3.41 6.37
C LEU A 47 -0.76 3.46 5.70
N LEU A 48 -1.79 3.91 6.42
CA LEU A 48 -3.14 4.07 5.89
C LEU A 48 -3.18 5.02 4.69
N LYS A 49 -2.55 6.20 4.79
CA LYS A 49 -2.48 7.18 3.70
C LYS A 49 -1.76 6.61 2.48
N THR A 50 -0.68 5.86 2.70
CA THR A 50 0.11 5.23 1.63
C THR A 50 -0.70 4.14 0.93
N THR A 51 -1.35 3.26 1.69
CA THR A 51 -2.22 2.21 1.15
C THR A 51 -3.35 2.79 0.32
N TRP A 52 -4.05 3.81 0.82
CA TRP A 52 -5.11 4.48 0.05
C TRP A 52 -4.57 5.15 -1.21
N SER A 53 -3.41 5.80 -1.14
CA SER A 53 -2.77 6.41 -2.32
C SER A 53 -2.45 5.36 -3.38
N LEU A 54 -1.96 4.19 -2.98
CA LEU A 54 -1.69 3.06 -3.89
C LEU A 54 -2.96 2.46 -4.47
N ILE A 55 -4.04 2.33 -3.69
CA ILE A 55 -5.34 1.88 -4.18
C ILE A 55 -5.87 2.85 -5.24
N PHE A 56 -5.83 4.15 -4.98
CA PHE A 56 -6.25 5.15 -5.99
C PHE A 56 -5.40 5.07 -7.26
N LEU A 57 -4.08 4.95 -7.12
CA LEU A 57 -3.18 4.78 -8.26
C LEU A 57 -3.50 3.51 -9.06
N PHE A 58 -3.75 2.39 -8.38
CA PHE A 58 -4.15 1.14 -8.99
C PHE A 58 -5.44 1.29 -9.80
N LEU A 59 -6.46 1.93 -9.23
CA LEU A 59 -7.73 2.17 -9.92
C LEU A 59 -7.57 3.06 -11.15
N ILE A 60 -6.75 4.11 -11.07
CA ILE A 60 -6.46 4.97 -12.23
C ILE A 60 -5.78 4.14 -13.33
N LEU A 61 -4.77 3.34 -12.98
CA LEU A 61 -4.07 2.49 -13.95
C LEU A 61 -5.03 1.47 -14.58
N LEU A 62 -5.87 0.82 -13.78
CA LEU A 62 -6.88 -0.13 -14.24
C LEU A 62 -7.81 0.50 -15.28
N VAL A 63 -8.30 1.71 -15.00
CA VAL A 63 -9.18 2.46 -15.91
C VAL A 63 -8.47 2.83 -17.20
N VAL A 64 -7.25 3.39 -17.11
CA VAL A 64 -6.44 3.77 -18.27
C VAL A 64 -6.15 2.56 -19.17
N MET A 65 -5.81 1.41 -18.58
CA MET A 65 -5.53 0.18 -19.31
C MET A 65 -6.77 -0.45 -19.96
N ASN A 66 -7.90 -0.51 -19.24
CA ASN A 66 -9.11 -1.14 -19.79
C ASN A 66 -9.83 -0.27 -20.83
N LEU A 67 -9.79 1.05 -20.68
CA LEU A 67 -10.37 1.97 -21.66
C LEU A 67 -9.50 2.17 -22.91
N LYS A 68 -8.31 1.52 -22.99
CA LYS A 68 -7.33 1.71 -24.07
C LYS A 68 -7.04 3.20 -24.32
N ILE A 69 -7.01 3.98 -23.24
CA ILE A 69 -6.65 5.41 -23.31
C ILE A 69 -5.15 5.55 -23.67
N LEU A 70 -4.39 4.44 -23.57
CA LEU A 70 -3.03 4.29 -24.03
C LEU A 70 -2.85 2.96 -24.79
#